data_AF-A0A7W7RC47-F1
#
_entry.id   AF-A0A7W7RC47-F1
#
_cell.length_a   1.000
_cell.length_b   1.000
_cell.length_c   1.000
_cell.angle_alpha   90.00
_cell.angle_beta   90.00
_cell.angle_gamma   90.00
#
_symmetry.space_group_name_H-M   'P 1'
#
loop_
_entity.id
_entity.type
_entity.pdbx_description
1 polymer ?
#
loop_
_entity_poly.entity_id
_entity_poly.type
_entity_poly.pdbx_seq_one_letter_code
_entity_poly.pdbx_strand_id
1 'polypeptide(L)' 'MELTQTSRGGATGCLLYSNDLHQMDAPIRAAGLTTDDLARFHELMLDPRLRVSFFPFVCTRGQKPMTG' A
#
# COMPACT_ATOMS: atom_id res chain seq x y z
N MET A 1 19.23 1.01 -4.81
CA MET A 1 18.88 1.69 -3.54
C MET A 1 17.53 1.17 -3.12
N GLU A 2 17.38 0.76 -1.87
CA GLU A 2 16.13 0.28 -1.31
C GLU A 2 15.57 1.36 -0.38
N LEU A 3 14.35 1.82 -0.65
CA LEU A 3 13.64 2.80 0.15
C LEU A 3 12.47 2.10 0.85
N THR A 4 12.47 2.14 2.19
CA THR A 4 11.33 1.68 3.00
C THR A 4 10.71 2.87 3.71
N GLN A 5 9.38 2.92 3.75
CA GLN A 5 8.61 4.00 4.38
C GLN A 5 7.51 3.41 5.27
N THR A 6 7.21 4.09 6.38
CA THR A 6 6.08 3.74 7.25
C THR A 6 4.96 4.79 7.19
N SER A 7 3.74 4.31 6.97
CA SER A 7 2.40 4.85 7.24
C SER A 7 2.06 5.06 8.72
N ARG A 8 1.37 6.13 9.15
CA ARG A 8 0.38 5.99 10.24
C ARG A 8 -1.03 6.11 9.70
N GLY A 9 -2.01 5.55 10.39
CA GLY A 9 -3.40 5.65 9.98
C GLY A 9 -3.83 7.12 9.84
N GLY A 10 -4.65 7.37 8.83
CA GLY A 10 -5.08 8.70 8.39
C GLY A 10 -4.05 9.48 7.55
N ALA A 11 -2.79 9.04 7.47
CA ALA A 11 -1.81 9.64 6.58
C ALA A 11 -1.96 9.12 5.13
N THR A 12 -1.41 9.86 4.17
CA THR A 12 -1.55 9.60 2.72
C THR A 12 -1.26 8.15 2.32
N GLY A 13 -0.27 7.51 2.95
CA GLY A 13 0.02 6.09 2.68
C GLY A 13 -1.15 5.17 3.05
N CYS A 14 -1.72 5.29 4.25
CA CYS A 14 -2.84 4.44 4.65
C CYS A 14 -4.12 4.76 3.85
N LEU A 15 -4.30 6.03 3.47
CA LEU A 15 -5.40 6.43 2.57
C LEU A 15 -5.25 5.83 1.17
N LEU A 16 -4.02 5.72 0.66
CA LEU A 16 -3.74 5.05 -0.61
C LEU A 16 -4.19 3.58 -0.56
N TYR A 17 -3.80 2.82 0.47
CA TYR A 17 -4.25 1.44 0.63
C TYR A 17 -5.76 1.29 0.74
N SER A 18 -6.43 2.22 1.42
CA SER A 18 -7.88 2.25 1.51
C SER A 18 -8.53 2.44 0.13
N ASN A 19 -7.98 3.35 -0.68
CA ASN A 19 -8.44 3.60 -2.04
C ASN A 19 -8.19 2.41 -2.98
N ASP A 20 -7.00 1.80 -2.89
CA ASP A 20 -6.63 0.64 -3.72
C ASP A 20 -7.60 -0.53 -3.46
N LEU A 21 -7.93 -0.79 -2.18
CA LEU A 21 -8.91 -1.81 -1.80
C LEU A 21 -10.31 -1.50 -2.31
N HIS A 22 -10.72 -0.24 -2.29
CA HIS A 22 -12.01 0.17 -2.87
C HIS A 22 -12.05 -0.05 -4.38
N GLN A 23 -10.97 0.25 -5.09
CA GLN A 23 -10.84 0.01 -6.53
C GLN A 23 -10.82 -1.49 -6.86
N MET A 24 -10.32 -2.31 -5.93
CA MET A 24 -10.23 -3.77 -6.05
C MET A 24 -11.39 -4.52 -5.38
N ASP A 25 -12.51 -3.86 -5.07
CA ASP A 25 -13.64 -4.46 -4.34
C ASP A 25 -14.11 -5.79 -4.99
N ALA A 26 -14.37 -5.79 -6.29
CA ALA A 26 -14.84 -6.98 -7.00
C ALA A 26 -13.87 -8.19 -6.94
N PRO A 27 -12.58 -8.08 -7.31
CA PRO A 27 -11.66 -9.21 -7.21
C PRO A 27 -11.40 -9.64 -5.76
N ILE A 28 -11.45 -8.72 -4.79
CA ILE A 28 -11.22 -9.04 -3.38
C ILE A 28 -12.42 -9.78 -2.77
N ARG A 29 -13.63 -9.42 -3.15
CA ARG A 29 -14.84 -10.19 -2.82
C ARG A 29 -14.85 -11.57 -3.48
N ALA A 30 -14.41 -11.66 -4.74
CA ALA A 30 -14.27 -12.95 -5.42
C ALA A 30 -13.24 -13.87 -4.73
N ALA A 31 -12.26 -13.30 -4.03
CA ALA A 31 -11.30 -14.02 -3.19
C ALA A 31 -11.86 -14.40 -1.80
N GLY A 32 -13.10 -14.01 -1.48
CA GLY A 32 -13.81 -14.43 -0.27
C GLY A 32 -13.86 -13.40 0.86
N LEU A 33 -13.36 -12.17 0.66
CA LEU A 33 -13.53 -11.11 1.66
C LEU A 33 -14.94 -10.54 1.62
N THR A 34 -15.48 -10.26 2.79
CA THR A 34 -16.83 -9.69 2.95
C THR A 34 -16.81 -8.16 2.89
N THR A 35 -17.99 -7.55 2.75
CA THR A 35 -18.13 -6.09 2.92
C THR A 35 -17.62 -5.63 4.28
N ASP A 36 -17.86 -6.41 5.33
CA ASP A 36 -17.50 -6.05 6.70
C ASP A 36 -15.98 -6.08 6.89
N ASP A 37 -15.28 -7.01 6.23
CA ASP A 37 -13.81 -7.03 6.21
C ASP A 37 -13.24 -5.78 5.55
N LEU A 38 -13.83 -5.33 4.44
CA LEU A 38 -13.42 -4.11 3.74
C LEU A 38 -13.69 -2.85 4.58
N ALA A 39 -14.85 -2.79 5.24
CA ALA A 39 -15.19 -1.71 6.16
C ALA A 39 -14.23 -1.65 7.35
N ARG A 40 -13.94 -2.81 7.96
CA ARG A 40 -12.98 -2.96 9.05
C ARG A 40 -11.58 -2.51 8.64
N PHE A 41 -11.15 -2.87 7.43
CA PHE A 41 -9.87 -2.43 6.89
C PHE A 41 -9.81 -0.91 6.74
N HIS A 42 -10.86 -0.31 6.17
CA HIS A 42 -10.96 1.14 6.02
C HIS A 42 -10.87 1.86 7.37
N GLU A 43 -11.61 1.39 8.38
CA GLU A 43 -11.51 1.92 9.76
C GLU A 43 -10.09 1.84 10.32
N LEU A 44 -9.43 0.69 10.13
CA LEU A 44 -8.07 0.47 10.61
C LEU A 44 -7.08 1.44 9.94
N MET A 45 -7.20 1.66 8.63
CA MET A 45 -6.37 2.62 7.88
C MET A 45 -6.58 4.08 8.32
N LEU A 46 -7.65 4.39 9.04
CA LEU A 46 -7.89 5.71 9.63
C LEU A 46 -7.42 5.82 11.08
N ASP A 47 -7.10 4.71 11.77
CA ASP A 47 -6.70 4.73 13.18
C ASP A 47 -5.30 5.36 13.34
N PRO A 48 -5.17 6.53 14.02
CA PRO A 48 -3.88 7.19 14.20
C PRO A 48 -2.87 6.41 15.05
N ARG A 49 -3.30 5.33 15.73
CA ARG A 49 -2.45 4.39 16.48
C ARG A 49 -1.81 3.35 15.59
N LEU A 50 -2.39 3.08 14.40
CA LEU A 50 -1.83 2.12 13.45
C LEU A 50 -0.51 2.63 12.85
N ARG A 51 0.43 1.70 12.64
CA ARG A 51 1.61 1.88 11.80
C ARG A 51 1.67 0.78 10.76
N VAL A 52 1.93 1.16 9.51
CA VAL A 52 2.03 0.24 8.37
C VAL A 52 3.34 0.47 7.65
N SER A 53 4.10 -0.59 7.38
CA SER A 53 5.27 -0.51 6.50
C SER A 53 4.85 -0.70 5.04
N PHE A 54 5.32 0.17 4.16
CA PHE A 54 5.16 0.02 2.72
C PHE A 54 6.15 -1.03 2.20
N PHE A 55 5.78 -1.67 1.09
CA PHE A 55 6.71 -2.54 0.37
C PHE A 55 7.98 -1.76 0.00
N PRO A 56 9.17 -2.38 0.13
CA PRO A 56 10.42 -1.73 -0.25
C PRO A 56 10.41 -1.32 -1.71
N PHE A 57 10.65 -0.03 -1.97
CA PHE A 57 10.81 0.47 -3.33
C PHE A 57 12.28 0.34 -3.74
N VAL A 58 12.55 -0.53 -4.70
CA VAL A 58 13.90 -0.81 -5.20
C VAL A 58 14.13 -0.08 -6.52
N CYS A 59 15.08 0.85 -6.53
CA CYS A 59 15.55 1.51 -7.75
C CYS A 59 16.90 0.95 -8.20
N THR A 60 16.98 0.58 -9.47
CA THR A 60 18.22 0.27 -10.18
C THR A 60 18.53 1.37 -11.20
N ARG A 61 19.78 1.86 -11.22
CA ARG A 61 20.25 2.81 -12.23
C ARG A 61 21.19 2.09 -13.19
N GLY A 62 20.81 2.03 -14.46
CA GLY A 62 21.71 1.56 -15.52
C GLY A 62 22.72 2.64 -15.91
N GLN A 63 23.94 2.23 -16.25
CA GLN A 63 24.91 3.10 -16.93
C GLN A 63 25.18 2.55 -18.33
N LYS A 64 25.20 3.44 -19.33
CA LYS A 64 25.61 3.08 -20.69
C LYS A 64 27.08 2.67 -20.65
N PRO A 65 27.48 1.52 -21.24
CA PRO A 65 28.88 1.16 -21.35
C PRO A 65 29.62 2.23 -22.15
N MET A 66 30.70 2.78 -21.59
CA MET A 66 31.66 3.58 -22.36
C MET A 66 32.56 2.59 -23.10
N THR A 67 32.14 2.15 -24.29
CA THR A 67 33.07 1.53 -25.24
C THR A 67 33.95 2.64 -25.81
N GLY A 68 35.26 2.52 -25.58
CA GLY A 68 36.30 3.40 -26.11
C GLY A 68 36.64 3.13 -27.57
#